data_AF-A0A3D1LNV1-F1
#
_entry.id   AF-A0A3D1LNV1-F1
#
_cell.length_a   1.000
_cell.length_b   1.000
_cell.length_c   1.000
_cell.angle_alpha   90.00
_cell.angle_beta   90.00
_cell.angle_gamma   90.00
#
_symmetry.space_group_name_H-M   'P 1'
#
loop_
_entity.id
_entity.type
_entity.pdbx_description
1 polymer ?
#
loop_
_entity_poly.entity_id
_entity_poly.type
_entity_poly.pdbx_seq_one_letter_code
_entity_poly.pdbx_strand_id
1 'polypeptide(L)'
;MSAHIAEYKGKPTAYLDQNILDLFVKGIAIDLAEALTQSFQIVFSDETLKEIRRSGDYAENFLIVLRRLNAHHLKNYLEQPGFILTDRATITACDPFAAYDQYCENVGSYLDIMKSMEQWLYKFSGGRVGDGIDEIHAEQKAAFRDLMGHMQSGATELANDIAGIEEVLRQCSVQMEQEFRDTLDETERLMKQNIVDDKTWSGIKEFRNAVDIGPKELNNIEPPGVLQQIWERYRSIPPYADMEITIEAFFGVSKNPIYPDQPYFKHQKVTGIYNMLNTLGYFPDSKVHKERRFIASLSDTSHASMGSFCNYLYSRDEYFVKKVRAAYEFLEIPTSVQLVLLENA
;
A
#
# COMPACT_ATOMS: atom_id res chain seq x y z
N MET A 1 10.89 -22.81 16.93
CA MET A 1 11.21 -23.62 15.73
C MET A 1 10.60 -22.89 14.55
N SER A 2 11.41 -22.34 13.63
CA SER A 2 10.88 -21.69 12.42
C SER A 2 10.14 -22.75 11.60
N ALA A 3 8.86 -22.54 11.33
CA ALA A 3 8.06 -23.48 10.57
C ALA A 3 8.67 -23.63 9.16
N HIS A 4 9.00 -24.85 8.76
CA HIS A 4 9.50 -25.09 7.40
C HIS A 4 8.35 -24.88 6.40
N ILE A 5 8.28 -23.68 5.81
CA ILE A 5 7.35 -23.39 4.72
C ILE A 5 7.86 -24.11 3.47
N ALA A 6 7.06 -25.02 2.94
CA ALA A 6 7.39 -25.67 1.68
C ALA A 6 7.34 -24.65 0.53
N GLU A 7 8.34 -24.71 -0.35
CA GLU A 7 8.33 -23.93 -1.59
C GLU A 7 7.15 -24.35 -2.46
N TYR A 8 6.46 -23.38 -3.05
CA TYR A 8 5.34 -23.63 -3.94
C TYR A 8 5.85 -24.26 -5.25
N LYS A 9 5.29 -25.42 -5.62
CA LYS A 9 5.68 -26.19 -6.83
C LYS A 9 4.58 -26.34 -7.87
N GLY A 10 3.52 -25.54 -7.78
CA GLY A 10 2.39 -25.58 -8.71
C GLY A 10 2.65 -24.80 -10.00
N LYS A 11 1.57 -24.45 -10.71
CA LYS A 11 1.63 -23.62 -11.92
C LYS A 11 2.18 -22.22 -11.59
N PRO A 12 2.83 -21.52 -12.53
CA PRO A 12 3.23 -20.13 -12.29
C PRO A 12 2.05 -19.28 -11.79
N THR A 13 2.31 -18.38 -10.86
CA THR A 13 1.27 -17.59 -10.18
C THR A 13 0.94 -16.33 -10.96
N ALA A 14 -0.36 -16.00 -11.04
CA ALA A 14 -0.85 -14.78 -11.68
C ALA A 14 -1.69 -13.98 -10.67
N TYR A 15 -1.20 -12.79 -10.33
CA TYR A 15 -1.93 -11.80 -9.56
C TYR A 15 -2.75 -10.93 -10.52
N LEU A 16 -4.04 -10.78 -10.24
CA LEU A 16 -4.94 -9.97 -11.05
C LEU A 16 -5.29 -8.71 -10.28
N ASP A 17 -4.98 -7.56 -10.88
CA ASP A 17 -5.49 -6.27 -10.42
C ASP A 17 -7.04 -6.26 -10.48
N GLN A 18 -7.69 -5.49 -9.63
CA GLN A 18 -9.14 -5.44 -9.50
C GLN A 18 -9.83 -5.04 -10.82
N ASN A 19 -9.19 -4.20 -11.65
CA ASN A 19 -9.71 -3.83 -12.96
C ASN A 19 -9.75 -4.99 -13.98
N ILE A 20 -9.00 -6.07 -13.75
CA ILE A 20 -9.09 -7.32 -14.51
C ILE A 20 -10.27 -8.15 -13.99
N LEU A 21 -10.40 -8.28 -12.67
CA LEU A 21 -11.53 -9.00 -12.08
C LEU A 21 -12.89 -8.38 -12.48
N ASP A 22 -12.94 -7.05 -12.57
CA ASP A 22 -14.12 -6.30 -13.04
C ASP A 22 -14.54 -6.67 -14.48
N LEU A 23 -13.59 -7.03 -15.36
CA LEU A 23 -13.92 -7.56 -16.70
C LEU A 23 -14.73 -8.84 -16.59
N PHE A 24 -14.25 -9.78 -15.77
CA PHE A 24 -14.86 -11.09 -15.63
C PHE A 24 -16.21 -11.00 -14.92
N VAL A 25 -16.35 -10.11 -13.94
CA VAL A 25 -17.65 -9.79 -13.31
C VAL A 25 -18.65 -9.29 -14.35
N LYS A 26 -18.20 -8.45 -15.30
CA LYS A 26 -19.03 -7.92 -16.39
C LYS A 26 -19.28 -8.91 -17.53
N GLY A 27 -18.76 -10.14 -17.44
CA GLY A 27 -18.87 -11.13 -18.51
C GLY A 27 -18.01 -10.82 -19.73
N ILE A 28 -17.01 -9.94 -19.60
CA ILE A 28 -16.11 -9.52 -20.67
C ILE A 28 -14.83 -10.36 -20.61
N ALA A 29 -14.26 -10.69 -21.77
CA ALA A 29 -12.98 -11.41 -21.89
C ALA A 29 -12.97 -12.76 -21.15
N ILE A 30 -14.06 -13.54 -21.24
CA ILE A 30 -14.15 -14.86 -20.62
C ILE A 30 -13.08 -15.82 -21.17
N ASP A 31 -12.76 -15.74 -22.46
CA ASP A 31 -11.69 -16.53 -23.08
C ASP A 31 -10.32 -16.26 -22.41
N LEU A 32 -10.08 -15.03 -21.96
CA LEU A 32 -8.88 -14.69 -21.20
C LEU A 32 -8.89 -15.37 -19.82
N ALA A 33 -10.03 -15.36 -19.12
CA ALA A 33 -10.16 -16.05 -17.84
C ALA A 33 -9.90 -17.57 -17.98
N GLU A 34 -10.40 -18.20 -19.03
CA GLU A 34 -10.16 -19.62 -19.34
C GLU A 34 -8.68 -19.88 -19.64
N ALA A 35 -8.06 -19.07 -20.50
CA ALA A 35 -6.64 -19.20 -20.82
C ALA A 35 -5.75 -19.02 -19.57
N LEU A 36 -6.09 -18.06 -18.71
CA LEU A 36 -5.36 -17.79 -17.48
C LEU A 36 -5.45 -18.97 -16.49
N THR A 37 -6.64 -19.53 -16.27
CA THR A 37 -6.83 -20.66 -15.33
C THR A 37 -6.20 -21.97 -15.83
N GLN A 38 -6.10 -22.15 -17.15
CA GLN A 38 -5.37 -23.27 -17.74
C GLN A 38 -3.86 -23.16 -17.52
N SER A 39 -3.30 -21.95 -17.60
CA SER A 39 -1.84 -21.73 -17.60
C SER A 39 -1.25 -21.37 -16.24
N PHE A 40 -2.06 -20.77 -15.36
CA PHE A 40 -1.59 -20.15 -14.12
C PHE A 40 -2.39 -20.61 -12.91
N GLN A 41 -1.77 -20.49 -11.73
CA GLN A 41 -2.50 -20.44 -10.47
C GLN A 41 -2.89 -18.98 -10.21
N ILE A 42 -4.19 -18.69 -10.26
CA ILE A 42 -4.68 -17.36 -9.92
C ILE A 42 -4.55 -17.15 -8.42
N VAL A 43 -4.13 -15.95 -8.02
CA VAL A 43 -4.04 -15.55 -6.62
C VAL A 43 -4.70 -14.20 -6.38
N PHE A 44 -5.21 -14.01 -5.16
CA PHE A 44 -5.77 -12.75 -4.66
C PHE A 44 -5.22 -12.47 -3.26
N SER A 45 -5.27 -11.23 -2.77
CA SER A 45 -4.79 -10.87 -1.42
C SER A 45 -5.87 -10.20 -0.58
N ASP A 46 -5.54 -9.91 0.68
CA ASP A 46 -6.39 -9.10 1.56
C ASP A 46 -6.69 -7.69 0.96
N GLU A 47 -5.83 -7.15 0.07
CA GLU A 47 -6.14 -5.91 -0.68
C GLU A 47 -7.28 -6.15 -1.68
N THR A 48 -7.28 -7.28 -2.39
CA THR A 48 -8.41 -7.65 -3.27
C THR A 48 -9.70 -7.75 -2.45
N LEU A 49 -9.66 -8.36 -1.26
CA LEU A 49 -10.82 -8.44 -0.37
C LEU A 49 -11.27 -7.07 0.16
N LYS A 50 -10.33 -6.17 0.45
CA LYS A 50 -10.60 -4.76 0.79
C LYS A 50 -11.40 -4.07 -0.31
N GLU A 51 -11.00 -4.23 -1.56
CA GLU A 51 -11.71 -3.66 -2.72
C GLU A 51 -13.09 -4.27 -2.93
N ILE A 52 -13.21 -5.59 -2.79
CA ILE A 52 -14.48 -6.31 -2.84
C ILE A 52 -15.44 -5.79 -1.77
N ARG A 53 -14.98 -5.60 -0.53
CA ARG A 53 -15.79 -5.04 0.56
C ARG A 53 -16.32 -3.64 0.22
N ARG A 54 -15.50 -2.79 -0.38
CA ARG A 54 -15.90 -1.43 -0.81
C ARG A 54 -16.93 -1.44 -1.95
N SER A 55 -17.09 -2.57 -2.66
CA SER A 55 -18.04 -2.71 -3.76
C SER A 55 -19.49 -2.95 -3.30
N GLY A 56 -19.73 -3.12 -1.99
CA GLY A 56 -21.07 -3.24 -1.42
C GLY A 56 -21.84 -4.43 -2.00
N ASP A 57 -23.04 -4.17 -2.52
CA ASP A 57 -23.93 -5.18 -3.11
C ASP A 57 -23.30 -5.96 -4.28
N TYR A 58 -22.23 -5.44 -4.90
CA TYR A 58 -21.51 -6.14 -5.97
C TYR A 58 -20.42 -7.11 -5.46
N ALA A 59 -20.14 -7.15 -4.16
CA ALA A 59 -19.08 -7.97 -3.57
C ALA A 59 -19.21 -9.45 -3.95
N GLU A 60 -20.42 -10.00 -3.88
CA GLU A 60 -20.71 -11.41 -4.19
C GLU A 60 -20.26 -11.79 -5.62
N ASN A 61 -20.46 -10.91 -6.60
CA ASN A 61 -20.07 -11.19 -7.99
C ASN A 61 -18.55 -11.38 -8.14
N PHE A 62 -17.76 -10.59 -7.42
CA PHE A 62 -16.30 -10.76 -7.41
C PHE A 62 -15.90 -12.08 -6.73
N LEU A 63 -16.53 -12.44 -5.62
CA LEU A 63 -16.26 -13.71 -4.93
C LEU A 63 -16.61 -14.92 -5.80
N ILE A 64 -17.71 -14.85 -6.57
CA ILE A 64 -18.08 -15.86 -7.57
C ILE A 64 -16.99 -15.98 -8.63
N VAL A 65 -16.48 -14.86 -9.15
CA VAL A 65 -15.38 -14.85 -10.12
C VAL A 65 -14.12 -15.50 -9.53
N LEU A 66 -13.69 -15.10 -8.33
CA LEU A 66 -12.52 -15.71 -7.67
C LEU A 66 -12.69 -17.23 -7.49
N ARG A 67 -13.89 -17.68 -7.12
CA ARG A 67 -14.19 -19.11 -6.96
C ARG A 67 -14.12 -19.84 -8.32
N ARG A 68 -14.66 -19.26 -9.39
CA ARG A 68 -14.58 -19.81 -10.76
C ARG A 68 -13.14 -19.89 -11.27
N LEU A 69 -12.31 -18.92 -10.90
CA LEU A 69 -10.89 -18.89 -11.23
C LEU A 69 -10.05 -19.89 -10.40
N ASN A 70 -10.67 -20.60 -9.44
CA ASN A 70 -9.99 -21.44 -8.47
C ASN A 70 -8.82 -20.69 -7.79
N ALA A 71 -9.07 -19.43 -7.43
CA ALA A 71 -8.03 -18.52 -6.95
C ALA A 71 -7.59 -18.89 -5.52
N HIS A 72 -6.29 -18.78 -5.25
CA HIS A 72 -5.72 -19.02 -3.93
C HIS A 72 -5.40 -17.70 -3.22
N HIS A 73 -5.46 -17.72 -1.90
CA HIS A 73 -5.19 -16.53 -1.09
C HIS A 73 -3.68 -16.36 -0.86
N LEU A 74 -3.15 -15.23 -1.30
CA LEU A 74 -1.80 -14.75 -1.07
C LEU A 74 -1.76 -13.84 0.18
N LYS A 75 -0.93 -14.20 1.16
CA LYS A 75 -0.68 -13.40 2.37
C LYS A 75 0.81 -13.26 2.65
N ASN A 76 1.22 -12.12 3.19
CA ASN A 76 2.57 -11.97 3.73
C ASN A 76 2.80 -12.99 4.85
N TYR A 77 3.96 -13.63 4.83
CA TYR A 77 4.35 -14.54 5.89
C TYR A 77 4.92 -13.75 7.07
N LEU A 78 4.29 -13.93 8.23
CA LEU A 78 4.78 -13.42 9.51
C LEU A 78 5.47 -14.55 10.26
N GLU A 79 6.74 -14.36 10.60
CA GLU A 79 7.50 -15.34 11.37
C GLU A 79 7.03 -15.36 12.83
N GLN A 80 6.66 -16.55 13.29
CA GLN A 80 6.23 -16.82 14.66
C GLN A 80 7.42 -17.20 15.56
N PRO A 81 7.43 -16.82 16.85
CA PRO A 81 6.33 -16.21 17.61
C PRO A 81 6.26 -14.67 17.57
N GLY A 82 7.20 -14.01 16.88
CA GLY A 82 7.33 -12.55 16.94
C GLY A 82 6.39 -11.77 16.00
N PHE A 83 5.60 -12.46 15.17
CA PHE A 83 4.81 -11.87 14.09
C PHE A 83 5.62 -10.93 13.19
N ILE A 84 6.90 -11.25 12.99
CA ILE A 84 7.84 -10.40 12.27
C ILE A 84 7.57 -10.55 10.78
N LEU A 85 7.32 -9.44 10.09
CA LEU A 85 7.17 -9.44 8.64
C LEU A 85 8.42 -10.01 7.97
N THR A 86 8.25 -10.78 6.90
CA THR A 86 9.35 -11.36 6.13
C THR A 86 9.23 -10.99 4.64
N ASP A 87 10.28 -11.25 3.85
CA ASP A 87 10.21 -11.14 2.38
C ASP A 87 9.56 -12.37 1.72
N ARG A 88 8.68 -13.07 2.44
CA ARG A 88 8.00 -14.27 1.95
C ARG A 88 6.50 -14.06 2.03
N ALA A 89 5.79 -14.76 1.14
CA ALA A 89 4.35 -14.85 1.16
C ALA A 89 3.92 -16.32 1.13
N THR A 90 2.75 -16.60 1.68
CA THR A 90 2.08 -17.90 1.61
C THR A 90 0.94 -17.84 0.60
N ILE A 91 0.79 -18.91 -0.16
CA ILE A 91 -0.38 -19.13 -1.03
C ILE A 91 -1.17 -20.27 -0.43
N THR A 92 -2.46 -20.05 -0.16
CA THR A 92 -3.33 -21.03 0.50
C THR A 92 -4.59 -21.24 -0.33
N ALA A 93 -4.90 -22.52 -0.60
CA ALA A 93 -6.19 -22.87 -1.18
C ALA A 93 -7.28 -22.63 -0.14
N CYS A 94 -8.26 -21.79 -0.45
CA CYS A 94 -9.40 -21.51 0.40
C CYS A 94 -10.61 -21.14 -0.46
N ASP A 95 -11.81 -21.29 0.10
CA ASP A 95 -13.00 -20.70 -0.51
C ASP A 95 -12.94 -19.17 -0.40
N PRO A 96 -13.03 -18.40 -1.51
CA PRO A 96 -12.97 -16.95 -1.46
C PRO A 96 -14.03 -16.30 -0.57
N PHE A 97 -15.20 -16.95 -0.42
CA PHE A 97 -16.25 -16.48 0.49
C PHE A 97 -15.81 -16.60 1.96
N ALA A 98 -15.28 -17.75 2.36
CA ALA A 98 -14.75 -17.94 3.71
C ALA A 98 -13.57 -16.99 4.01
N ALA A 99 -12.70 -16.75 3.03
CA ALA A 99 -11.61 -15.77 3.16
C ALA A 99 -12.13 -14.34 3.31
N TYR A 100 -13.19 -13.97 2.58
CA TYR A 100 -13.84 -12.67 2.68
C TYR A 100 -14.54 -12.45 4.02
N ASP A 101 -15.25 -13.46 4.53
CA ASP A 101 -15.89 -13.41 5.85
C ASP A 101 -14.83 -13.24 6.94
N GLN A 102 -13.77 -14.06 6.90
CA GLN A 102 -12.63 -13.94 7.81
C GLN A 102 -11.97 -12.56 7.73
N TYR A 103 -11.81 -12.00 6.52
CA TYR A 103 -11.31 -10.64 6.36
C TYR A 103 -12.25 -9.65 7.05
N CYS A 104 -13.55 -9.68 6.76
CA CYS A 104 -14.51 -8.73 7.34
C CYS A 104 -14.57 -8.80 8.87
N GLU A 105 -14.47 -9.99 9.45
CA GLU A 105 -14.45 -10.21 10.91
C GLU A 105 -13.18 -9.62 11.57
N ASN A 106 -12.02 -9.72 10.91
CA ASN A 106 -10.73 -9.33 11.51
C ASN A 106 -10.37 -7.85 11.34
N VAL A 107 -11.12 -7.12 10.51
CA VAL A 107 -10.70 -5.80 10.04
C VAL A 107 -11.02 -4.67 11.05
N GLY A 108 -11.91 -4.91 12.03
CA GLY A 108 -12.10 -4.21 13.31
C GLY A 108 -11.71 -2.71 13.46
N SER A 109 -11.31 -2.32 14.68
CA SER A 109 -10.84 -0.95 15.02
C SER A 109 -9.50 -0.57 14.35
N TYR A 110 -8.83 -1.54 13.71
CA TYR A 110 -7.60 -1.33 12.96
C TYR A 110 -7.82 -0.47 11.69
N LEU A 111 -9.01 -0.55 11.07
CA LEU A 111 -9.30 0.33 9.93
C LEU A 111 -9.38 1.79 10.32
N ASP A 112 -9.93 2.10 11.49
CA ASP A 112 -10.15 3.49 11.88
C ASP A 112 -8.81 4.20 12.10
N ILE A 113 -7.85 3.50 12.72
CA ILE A 113 -6.50 4.04 12.85
C ILE A 113 -5.79 4.16 11.49
N MET A 114 -5.86 3.14 10.63
CA MET A 114 -5.27 3.22 9.29
C MET A 114 -5.85 4.39 8.49
N LYS A 115 -7.18 4.52 8.47
CA LYS A 115 -7.89 5.59 7.76
C LYS A 115 -7.50 6.96 8.31
N SER A 116 -7.31 7.08 9.62
CA SER A 116 -6.86 8.31 10.27
C SER A 116 -5.41 8.66 9.89
N MET A 117 -4.51 7.68 9.85
CA MET A 117 -3.13 7.90 9.39
C MET A 117 -3.06 8.28 7.92
N GLU A 118 -3.91 7.67 7.07
CA GLU A 118 -4.01 7.99 5.65
C GLU A 118 -4.47 9.44 5.38
N GLN A 119 -5.13 10.11 6.32
CA GLN A 119 -5.59 11.51 6.14
C GLN A 119 -4.45 12.49 5.89
N TRP A 120 -3.28 12.25 6.49
CA TRP A 120 -2.10 13.07 6.22
C TRP A 120 -1.66 12.96 4.75
N LEU A 121 -1.58 11.74 4.22
CA LEU A 121 -1.24 11.51 2.81
C LEU A 121 -2.33 12.07 1.87
N TYR A 122 -3.59 12.01 2.29
CA TYR A 122 -4.70 12.61 1.53
C TYR A 122 -4.57 14.14 1.48
N LYS A 123 -4.23 14.78 2.61
CA LYS A 123 -3.94 16.22 2.67
C LYS A 123 -2.73 16.60 1.82
N PHE A 124 -1.64 15.85 1.93
CA PHE A 124 -0.44 16.02 1.09
C PHE A 124 -0.78 15.98 -0.41
N SER A 125 -1.72 15.12 -0.78
CA SER A 125 -2.25 14.97 -2.15
C SER A 125 -3.22 16.09 -2.59
N GLY A 126 -3.49 17.07 -1.72
CA GLY A 126 -4.40 18.20 -1.95
C GLY A 126 -5.87 17.91 -1.61
N GLY A 127 -6.14 16.82 -0.88
CA GLY A 127 -7.44 16.56 -0.24
C GLY A 127 -7.65 17.39 1.02
N ARG A 128 -8.71 17.10 1.79
CA ARG A 128 -9.02 17.77 3.07
C ARG A 128 -8.97 19.30 2.97
N VAL A 129 -9.59 19.85 1.91
CA VAL A 129 -9.62 21.30 1.67
C VAL A 129 -10.48 21.96 2.74
N GLY A 130 -9.92 22.96 3.43
CA GLY A 130 -10.58 23.69 4.51
C GLY A 130 -10.10 23.29 5.90
N ASP A 131 -9.63 22.06 6.07
CA ASP A 131 -9.11 21.55 7.33
C ASP A 131 -7.63 21.88 7.48
N GLY A 132 -7.23 22.39 8.65
CA GLY A 132 -5.84 22.62 9.02
C GLY A 132 -5.11 21.32 9.43
N ILE A 133 -3.80 21.42 9.63
CA ILE A 133 -2.99 20.27 10.08
C ILE A 133 -3.36 19.86 11.51
N ASP A 134 -3.68 20.83 12.38
CA ASP A 134 -4.14 20.58 13.75
C ASP A 134 -5.43 19.77 13.81
N GLU A 135 -6.38 20.04 12.90
CA GLU A 135 -7.65 19.31 12.83
C GLU A 135 -7.41 17.84 12.47
N ILE A 136 -6.52 17.58 11.49
CA ILE A 136 -6.15 16.22 11.10
C ILE A 136 -5.40 15.51 12.25
N HIS A 137 -4.44 16.17 12.89
CA HIS A 137 -3.71 15.58 14.01
C HIS A 137 -4.61 15.32 15.22
N ALA A 138 -5.64 16.15 15.46
CA ALA A 138 -6.63 15.90 16.49
C ALA A 138 -7.42 14.60 16.22
N GLU A 139 -7.83 14.36 14.98
CA GLU A 139 -8.48 13.10 14.56
C GLU A 139 -7.54 11.89 14.72
N GLN A 140 -6.25 12.04 14.41
CA GLN A 140 -5.25 10.98 14.61
C GLN A 140 -5.02 10.65 16.07
N LYS A 141 -4.92 11.67 16.93
CA LYS A 141 -4.81 11.49 18.38
C LYS A 141 -6.05 10.81 18.96
N ALA A 142 -7.25 11.19 18.50
CA ALA A 142 -8.50 10.58 18.95
C ALA A 142 -8.57 9.09 18.54
N ALA A 143 -8.33 8.77 17.27
CA ALA A 143 -8.35 7.39 16.79
C ALA A 143 -7.30 6.51 17.48
N PHE A 144 -6.11 7.05 17.75
CA PHE A 144 -5.05 6.31 18.46
C PHE A 144 -5.41 6.07 19.92
N ARG A 145 -6.02 7.05 20.60
CA ARG A 145 -6.54 6.88 21.96
C ARG A 145 -7.61 5.79 22.02
N ASP A 146 -8.54 5.77 21.06
CA ASP A 146 -9.59 4.75 21.01
C ASP A 146 -8.98 3.34 20.83
N LEU A 147 -7.96 3.19 19.98
CA LEU A 147 -7.20 1.95 19.83
C LEU A 147 -6.54 1.52 21.14
N MET A 148 -5.87 2.44 21.85
CA MET A 148 -5.27 2.15 23.15
C MET A 148 -6.32 1.74 24.19
N GLY A 149 -7.50 2.37 24.17
CA GLY A 149 -8.63 2.00 25.02
C GLY A 149 -9.16 0.58 24.74
N HIS A 150 -9.23 0.17 23.48
CA HIS A 150 -9.58 -1.20 23.11
C HIS A 150 -8.53 -2.21 23.58
N MET A 151 -7.23 -1.90 23.43
CA MET A 151 -6.14 -2.74 23.92
C MET A 151 -6.21 -2.93 25.44
N GLN A 152 -6.51 -1.87 26.19
CA GLN A 152 -6.74 -1.94 27.64
C GLN A 152 -7.96 -2.79 28.00
N SER A 153 -9.06 -2.67 27.26
CA SER A 153 -10.28 -3.45 27.50
C SER A 153 -10.06 -4.96 27.23
N GLY A 154 -9.33 -5.29 26.17
CA GLY A 154 -8.96 -6.68 25.86
C GLY A 154 -8.00 -7.31 26.88
N ALA A 155 -7.24 -6.49 27.61
CA ALA A 155 -6.35 -6.96 28.67
C ALA A 155 -7.12 -7.70 29.78
N THR A 156 -8.36 -7.28 30.07
CA THR A 156 -9.22 -7.92 31.07
C THR A 156 -9.59 -9.36 30.69
N GLU A 157 -9.74 -9.65 29.40
CA GLU A 157 -10.03 -11.01 28.93
C GLU A 157 -8.82 -11.94 29.11
N LEU A 158 -7.61 -11.41 28.92
CA LEU A 158 -6.34 -12.15 29.06
C LEU A 158 -5.84 -12.23 30.51
N ALA A 159 -6.38 -11.40 31.43
CA ALA A 159 -5.93 -11.33 32.82
C ALA A 159 -6.10 -12.65 33.58
N ASN A 160 -7.06 -13.49 33.17
CA ASN A 160 -7.27 -14.81 33.75
C ASN A 160 -6.17 -15.82 33.36
N ASP A 161 -5.52 -15.62 32.22
CA ASP A 161 -4.55 -16.55 31.65
C ASP A 161 -3.10 -16.13 31.91
N ILE A 162 -2.84 -14.83 32.07
CA ILE A 162 -1.48 -14.29 32.25
C ILE A 162 -1.47 -13.30 33.43
N ALA A 163 -0.91 -13.73 34.56
CA ALA A 163 -0.80 -12.90 35.76
C ALA A 163 0.01 -11.61 35.49
N GLY A 164 -0.56 -10.46 35.84
CA GLY A 164 0.08 -9.15 35.70
C GLY A 164 0.02 -8.53 34.30
N ILE A 165 -0.60 -9.21 33.31
CA ILE A 165 -0.70 -8.69 31.95
C ILE A 165 -1.50 -7.39 31.86
N GLU A 166 -2.51 -7.22 32.71
CA GLU A 166 -3.36 -6.02 32.74
C GLU A 166 -2.54 -4.76 33.05
N GLU A 167 -1.71 -4.81 34.09
CA GLU A 167 -0.88 -3.66 34.47
C GLU A 167 0.19 -3.35 33.41
N VAL A 168 0.79 -4.38 32.81
CA VAL A 168 1.76 -4.22 31.73
C VAL A 168 1.11 -3.57 30.50
N LEU A 169 -0.04 -4.07 30.05
CA LEU A 169 -0.76 -3.53 28.90
C LEU A 169 -1.26 -2.10 29.17
N ARG A 170 -1.71 -1.82 30.39
CA ARG A 170 -2.10 -0.47 30.80
C ARG A 170 -0.94 0.52 30.72
N GLN A 171 0.22 0.16 31.29
CA GLN A 171 1.42 1.00 31.26
C GLN A 171 1.92 1.22 29.82
N CYS A 172 2.02 0.15 29.02
CA CYS A 172 2.38 0.26 27.60
C CYS A 172 1.42 1.18 26.84
N SER A 173 0.11 1.02 27.02
CA SER A 173 -0.89 1.81 26.29
C SER A 173 -0.78 3.31 26.62
N VAL A 174 -0.58 3.65 27.90
CA VAL A 174 -0.40 5.06 28.32
C VAL A 174 0.89 5.64 27.76
N GLN A 175 1.99 4.88 27.80
CA GLN A 175 3.27 5.32 27.24
C GLN A 175 3.17 5.54 25.72
N MET A 176 2.58 4.59 24.99
CA MET A 176 2.40 4.68 23.54
C MET A 176 1.51 5.87 23.14
N GLU A 177 0.41 6.11 23.87
CA GLU A 177 -0.46 7.28 23.60
C GLU A 177 0.31 8.60 23.79
N GLN A 178 1.09 8.69 24.86
CA GLN A 178 1.90 9.86 25.17
C GLN A 178 2.96 10.12 24.08
N GLU A 179 3.75 9.11 23.73
CA GLU A 179 4.80 9.21 22.70
C GLU A 179 4.22 9.57 21.33
N PHE A 180 3.09 8.97 20.95
CA PHE A 180 2.40 9.28 19.71
C PHE A 180 1.92 10.74 19.67
N ARG A 181 1.33 11.22 20.76
CA ARG A 181 0.84 12.60 20.87
C ARG A 181 1.98 13.60 20.76
N ASP A 182 3.05 13.40 21.53
CA ASP A 182 4.20 14.30 21.55
C ASP A 182 4.89 14.35 20.17
N THR A 183 4.96 13.21 19.48
CA THR A 183 5.49 13.12 18.10
C THR A 183 4.62 13.91 17.11
N LEU A 184 3.30 13.81 17.19
CA LEU A 184 2.40 14.57 16.32
C LEU A 184 2.44 16.08 16.62
N ASP A 185 2.56 16.47 17.89
CA ASP A 185 2.70 17.88 18.29
C ASP A 185 3.98 18.50 17.71
N GLU A 186 5.10 17.79 17.81
CA GLU A 186 6.37 18.26 17.24
C GLU A 186 6.32 18.29 15.70
N THR A 187 5.72 17.27 15.08
CA THR A 187 5.53 17.22 13.63
C THR A 187 4.70 18.40 13.14
N GLU A 188 3.59 18.71 13.82
CA GLU A 188 2.75 19.87 13.52
C GLU A 188 3.55 21.17 13.59
N ARG A 189 4.32 21.34 14.68
CA ARG A 189 5.14 22.53 14.91
C ARG A 189 6.16 22.74 13.80
N LEU A 190 6.81 21.68 13.32
CA LEU A 190 7.79 21.74 12.23
C LEU A 190 7.12 22.02 10.88
N MET A 191 5.96 21.43 10.63
CA MET A 191 5.19 21.64 9.40
C MET A 191 4.70 23.09 9.29
N LYS A 192 4.12 23.64 10.36
CA LYS A 192 3.60 25.02 10.40
C LYS A 192 4.69 26.10 10.26
N GLN A 193 5.97 25.75 10.40
CA GLN A 193 7.08 26.66 10.08
C GLN A 193 7.26 26.89 8.58
N ASN A 194 6.91 25.90 7.76
CA ASN A 194 7.16 25.89 6.33
C ASN A 194 5.86 26.00 5.50
N ILE A 195 4.72 25.64 6.09
CA ILE A 195 3.41 25.67 5.43
C ILE A 195 2.64 26.89 5.93
N VAL A 196 2.49 27.91 5.06
CA VAL A 196 1.88 29.21 5.41
C VAL A 196 0.34 29.16 5.43
N ASP A 197 -0.28 28.54 4.42
CA ASP A 197 -1.73 28.31 4.36
C ASP A 197 -1.96 26.80 4.31
N ASP A 198 -2.11 26.20 5.49
CA ASP A 198 -2.29 24.76 5.62
C ASP A 198 -3.70 24.30 5.21
N LYS A 199 -4.70 25.18 5.10
CA LYS A 199 -6.08 24.80 4.76
C LYS A 199 -6.26 24.47 3.29
N THR A 200 -5.55 25.18 2.41
CA THR A 200 -5.59 24.93 0.95
C THR A 200 -4.37 24.18 0.42
N TRP A 201 -3.45 23.82 1.33
CA TRP A 201 -2.17 23.22 0.99
C TRP A 201 -2.25 21.89 0.24
N SER A 202 -1.30 21.69 -0.66
CA SER A 202 -1.01 20.42 -1.31
C SER A 202 0.50 20.26 -1.44
N GLY A 203 1.07 19.36 -0.64
CA GLY A 203 2.50 19.08 -0.67
C GLY A 203 2.99 18.58 -2.04
N ILE A 204 2.20 17.80 -2.77
CA ILE A 204 2.55 17.39 -4.15
C ILE A 204 2.70 18.62 -5.06
N LYS A 205 1.77 19.57 -5.01
CA LYS A 205 1.83 20.77 -5.86
C LYS A 205 2.99 21.67 -5.46
N GLU A 206 3.14 21.92 -4.15
CA GLU A 206 4.22 22.73 -3.62
C GLU A 206 5.59 22.16 -4.01
N PHE A 207 5.79 20.85 -3.79
CA PHE A 207 7.01 20.15 -4.15
C PHE A 207 7.34 20.33 -5.65
N ARG A 208 6.41 19.99 -6.54
CA ARG A 208 6.64 20.08 -7.99
C ARG A 208 6.91 21.52 -8.45
N ASN A 209 6.24 22.50 -7.85
CA ASN A 209 6.48 23.90 -8.16
C ASN A 209 7.86 24.36 -7.69
N ALA A 210 8.36 23.84 -6.57
CA ALA A 210 9.67 24.18 -6.04
C ALA A 210 10.82 23.64 -6.90
N VAL A 211 10.67 22.42 -7.45
CA VAL A 211 11.71 21.78 -8.28
C VAL A 211 11.57 22.05 -9.79
N ASP A 212 10.43 22.59 -10.24
CA ASP A 212 10.07 22.81 -11.65
C ASP A 212 10.23 21.55 -12.53
N ILE A 213 9.94 20.38 -11.95
CA ILE A 213 9.88 19.09 -12.62
C ILE A 213 8.55 18.43 -12.30
N GLY A 214 7.86 17.96 -13.33
CA GLY A 214 6.61 17.23 -13.15
C GLY A 214 6.27 16.32 -14.34
N PRO A 215 4.98 16.06 -14.57
CA PRO A 215 4.55 15.09 -15.58
C PRO A 215 4.98 15.40 -17.02
N LYS A 216 5.14 16.68 -17.37
CA LYS A 216 5.60 17.07 -18.72
C LYS A 216 7.02 16.62 -18.97
N GLU A 217 7.86 16.69 -17.94
CA GLU A 217 9.28 16.35 -18.02
C GLU A 217 9.47 14.84 -17.88
N LEU A 218 8.72 14.21 -16.96
CA LEU A 218 8.95 12.82 -16.55
C LEU A 218 8.22 11.79 -17.44
N ASN A 219 7.04 12.09 -18.00
CA ASN A 219 6.29 11.10 -18.80
C ASN A 219 6.92 10.78 -20.17
N ASN A 220 7.98 11.49 -20.56
CA ASN A 220 8.78 11.19 -21.74
C ASN A 220 9.95 10.24 -21.46
N ILE A 221 10.12 9.81 -20.20
CA ILE A 221 11.15 8.84 -19.82
C ILE A 221 10.67 7.45 -20.23
N GLU A 222 11.48 6.75 -21.00
CA GLU A 222 11.22 5.38 -21.45
C GLU A 222 12.22 4.40 -20.81
N PRO A 223 11.82 3.14 -20.55
CA PRO A 223 12.74 2.10 -20.10
C PRO A 223 13.90 1.84 -21.09
N PRO A 224 15.04 1.28 -20.63
CA PRO A 224 15.33 0.82 -19.27
C PRO A 224 15.83 1.92 -18.32
N GLY A 225 15.89 1.60 -17.02
CA GLY A 225 16.52 2.45 -16.00
C GLY A 225 15.72 3.70 -15.66
N VAL A 226 14.39 3.60 -15.65
CA VAL A 226 13.49 4.75 -15.44
C VAL A 226 13.83 5.50 -14.14
N LEU A 227 14.01 4.79 -13.02
CA LEU A 227 14.32 5.42 -11.73
C LEU A 227 15.66 6.16 -11.75
N GLN A 228 16.68 5.60 -12.41
CA GLN A 228 17.98 6.23 -12.58
C GLN A 228 17.88 7.48 -13.45
N GLN A 229 17.11 7.42 -14.54
CA GLN A 229 16.87 8.57 -15.40
C GLN A 229 16.10 9.69 -14.67
N ILE A 230 15.14 9.34 -13.81
CA ILE A 230 14.47 10.31 -12.94
C ILE A 230 15.49 10.91 -11.97
N TRP A 231 16.25 10.10 -11.26
CA TRP A 231 17.23 10.57 -10.28
C TRP A 231 18.27 11.53 -10.89
N GLU A 232 18.75 11.25 -12.10
CA GLU A 232 19.72 12.10 -12.80
C GLU A 232 19.18 13.52 -13.07
N ARG A 233 17.85 13.68 -13.18
CA ARG A 233 17.23 15.02 -13.31
C ARG A 233 17.17 15.78 -11.99
N TYR A 234 17.10 15.09 -10.86
CA TYR A 234 16.96 15.72 -9.53
C TYR A 234 18.29 15.95 -8.84
N ARG A 235 19.29 15.07 -9.02
CA ARG A 235 20.57 15.10 -8.28
C ARG A 235 21.35 16.40 -8.38
N SER A 236 21.11 17.22 -9.40
CA SER A 236 21.78 18.50 -9.63
C SER A 236 20.92 19.71 -9.26
N ILE A 237 19.73 19.50 -8.70
CA ILE A 237 18.79 20.56 -8.33
C ILE A 237 18.81 20.75 -6.81
N PRO A 238 18.87 21.98 -6.29
CA PRO A 238 18.73 22.23 -4.85
C PRO A 238 17.39 21.70 -4.30
N PRO A 239 17.35 21.12 -3.09
CA PRO A 239 18.49 20.96 -2.19
C PRO A 239 19.34 19.71 -2.46
N TYR A 240 18.95 18.85 -3.40
CA TYR A 240 19.62 17.58 -3.67
C TYR A 240 21.06 17.73 -4.19
N ALA A 241 21.35 18.80 -4.93
CA ALA A 241 22.70 19.12 -5.41
C ALA A 241 23.75 19.22 -4.29
N ASP A 242 23.32 19.68 -3.11
CA ASP A 242 24.17 19.91 -1.95
C ASP A 242 24.10 18.75 -0.94
N MET A 243 23.36 17.69 -1.27
CA MET A 243 23.13 16.54 -0.40
C MET A 243 23.87 15.30 -0.91
N GLU A 244 24.61 14.63 -0.03
CA GLU A 244 25.17 13.31 -0.30
C GLU A 244 24.10 12.22 -0.09
N ILE A 245 23.09 12.19 -0.96
CA ILE A 245 22.02 11.17 -0.91
C ILE A 245 22.13 10.16 -2.05
N THR A 246 21.81 8.91 -1.74
CA THR A 246 21.69 7.84 -2.75
C THR A 246 20.33 7.91 -3.43
N ILE A 247 20.21 7.26 -4.59
CA ILE A 247 18.91 7.08 -5.27
C ILE A 247 17.88 6.40 -4.36
N GLU A 248 18.28 5.44 -3.53
CA GLU A 248 17.38 4.79 -2.58
C GLU A 248 16.89 5.76 -1.50
N ALA A 249 17.74 6.67 -1.04
CA ALA A 249 17.35 7.71 -0.09
C ALA A 249 16.39 8.73 -0.75
N PHE A 250 16.63 9.11 -2.01
CA PHE A 250 15.73 9.96 -2.78
C PHE A 250 14.33 9.34 -2.92
N PHE A 251 14.24 8.03 -3.18
CA PHE A 251 12.96 7.30 -3.23
C PHE A 251 12.42 6.90 -1.85
N GLY A 252 13.08 7.27 -0.75
CA GLY A 252 12.61 7.00 0.61
C GLY A 252 12.68 5.52 1.04
N VAL A 253 13.55 4.73 0.40
CA VAL A 253 13.65 3.26 0.59
C VAL A 253 15.02 2.78 1.09
N SER A 254 15.89 3.70 1.52
CA SER A 254 17.24 3.37 2.02
C SER A 254 17.22 2.75 3.42
N LYS A 255 16.34 3.20 4.31
CA LYS A 255 16.26 2.72 5.70
C LYS A 255 14.81 2.62 6.17
N ASN A 256 14.47 1.52 6.82
CA ASN A 256 13.17 1.34 7.46
C ASN A 256 13.10 2.14 8.77
N PRO A 257 12.21 3.15 8.89
CA PRO A 257 12.12 3.96 10.10
C PRO A 257 11.45 3.23 11.25
N ILE A 258 10.61 2.22 10.97
CA ILE A 258 9.87 1.44 11.98
C ILE A 258 10.77 0.36 12.57
N TYR A 259 11.57 -0.29 11.72
CA TYR A 259 12.53 -1.32 12.14
C TYR A 259 13.94 -0.93 11.67
N PRO A 260 14.64 -0.03 12.38
CA PRO A 260 15.94 0.49 11.94
C PRO A 260 17.02 -0.57 11.69
N ASP A 261 16.92 -1.71 12.38
CA ASP A 261 17.85 -2.84 12.28
C ASP A 261 17.51 -3.80 11.13
N GLN A 262 16.38 -3.58 10.46
CA GLN A 262 15.90 -4.42 9.36
C GLN A 262 15.82 -3.59 8.07
N PRO A 263 16.48 -4.02 6.98
CA PRO A 263 16.31 -3.36 5.69
C PRO A 263 14.87 -3.50 5.20
N TYR A 264 14.40 -2.56 4.38
CA TYR A 264 13.16 -2.75 3.65
C TYR A 264 13.25 -4.00 2.76
N PHE A 265 12.21 -4.83 2.83
CA PHE A 265 12.00 -5.88 1.85
C PHE A 265 11.58 -5.31 0.50
N LYS A 266 11.79 -6.08 -0.58
CA LYS A 266 11.50 -5.61 -1.94
C LYS A 266 10.05 -5.15 -2.09
N HIS A 267 9.09 -5.94 -1.61
CA HIS A 267 7.67 -5.58 -1.65
C HIS A 267 7.35 -4.27 -0.91
N GLN A 268 8.03 -3.97 0.21
CA GLN A 268 7.89 -2.70 0.91
C GLN A 268 8.52 -1.53 0.13
N LYS A 269 9.68 -1.76 -0.51
CA LYS A 269 10.32 -0.76 -1.36
C LYS A 269 9.44 -0.40 -2.57
N VAL A 270 8.69 -1.36 -3.12
CA VAL A 270 7.73 -1.11 -4.21
C VAL A 270 6.73 -0.03 -3.79
N THR A 271 6.15 -0.13 -2.59
CA THR A 271 5.21 0.86 -2.05
C THR A 271 5.82 2.26 -1.99
N GLY A 272 7.04 2.38 -1.43
CA GLY A 272 7.74 3.66 -1.33
C GLY A 272 8.03 4.28 -2.69
N ILE A 273 8.60 3.48 -3.61
CA ILE A 273 8.91 3.90 -4.97
C ILE A 273 7.65 4.33 -5.72
N TYR A 274 6.57 3.53 -5.69
CA TYR A 274 5.33 3.84 -6.41
C TYR A 274 4.71 5.16 -5.93
N ASN A 275 4.64 5.37 -4.61
CA ASN A 275 4.14 6.62 -4.04
C ASN A 275 5.03 7.82 -4.39
N MET A 276 6.36 7.63 -4.44
CA MET A 276 7.27 8.66 -4.88
C MET A 276 7.10 8.97 -6.38
N LEU A 277 6.97 7.98 -7.26
CA LEU A 277 6.68 8.21 -8.69
C LEU A 277 5.39 9.01 -8.88
N ASN A 278 4.35 8.69 -8.10
CA ASN A 278 3.12 9.48 -8.01
C ASN A 278 3.37 10.91 -7.55
N THR A 279 4.24 11.13 -6.56
CA THR A 279 4.59 12.46 -6.04
C THR A 279 5.38 13.28 -7.06
N LEU A 280 6.44 12.71 -7.65
CA LEU A 280 7.29 13.34 -8.66
C LEU A 280 6.51 13.65 -9.95
N GLY A 281 5.51 12.85 -10.29
CA GLY A 281 4.67 13.04 -11.47
C GLY A 281 5.03 12.14 -12.64
N TYR A 282 5.67 10.99 -12.42
CA TYR A 282 5.84 9.97 -13.46
C TYR A 282 4.57 9.11 -13.55
N PHE A 283 3.77 9.33 -14.59
CA PHE A 283 2.45 8.71 -14.80
C PHE A 283 1.57 8.70 -13.54
N PRO A 284 1.32 9.89 -12.93
CA PRO A 284 0.72 9.96 -11.61
C PRO A 284 -0.78 9.64 -11.66
N ASP A 285 -1.29 9.12 -10.54
CA ASP A 285 -2.71 8.86 -10.41
C ASP A 285 -3.53 10.15 -10.48
N SER A 286 -4.65 10.09 -11.18
CA SER A 286 -5.44 11.29 -11.49
C SER A 286 -6.48 11.60 -10.43
N LYS A 287 -6.58 12.89 -10.10
CA LYS A 287 -7.59 13.48 -9.18
C LYS A 287 -7.51 12.93 -7.75
N VAL A 288 -6.32 12.62 -7.25
CA VAL A 288 -6.06 12.14 -5.87
C VAL A 288 -6.45 13.14 -4.77
N HIS A 289 -6.76 14.40 -5.09
CA HIS A 289 -7.42 15.33 -4.16
C HIS A 289 -8.89 14.95 -3.87
N LYS A 290 -9.46 13.96 -4.59
CA LYS A 290 -10.77 13.38 -4.31
C LYS A 290 -10.59 12.06 -3.57
N GLU A 291 -11.24 11.92 -2.43
CA GLU A 291 -11.09 10.78 -1.50
C GLU A 291 -11.21 9.43 -2.22
N ARG A 292 -12.25 9.24 -3.04
CA ARG A 292 -12.43 7.99 -3.82
C ARG A 292 -11.22 7.66 -4.70
N ARG A 293 -10.57 8.66 -5.29
CA ARG A 293 -9.41 8.47 -6.18
C ARG A 293 -8.12 8.29 -5.39
N PHE A 294 -8.00 8.95 -4.24
CA PHE A 294 -6.92 8.71 -3.29
C PHE A 294 -6.93 7.26 -2.78
N ILE A 295 -8.10 6.78 -2.35
CA ILE A 295 -8.29 5.40 -1.88
C ILE A 295 -7.94 4.39 -2.98
N ALA A 296 -8.34 4.64 -4.23
CA ALA A 296 -7.97 3.80 -5.37
C ALA A 296 -6.44 3.79 -5.59
N SER A 297 -5.79 4.96 -5.53
CA SER A 297 -4.32 5.07 -5.64
C SER A 297 -3.57 4.29 -4.56
N LEU A 298 -4.07 4.28 -3.32
CA LEU A 298 -3.50 3.45 -2.25
C LEU A 298 -3.65 1.96 -2.54
N SER A 299 -4.80 1.55 -3.07
CA SER A 299 -5.04 0.15 -3.46
C SER A 299 -4.14 -0.30 -4.60
N ASP A 300 -3.91 0.56 -5.61
CA ASP A 300 -2.94 0.31 -6.67
C ASP A 300 -1.55 0.03 -6.07
N THR A 301 -1.09 0.87 -5.15
CA THR A 301 0.20 0.65 -4.47
C THR A 301 0.26 -0.70 -3.74
N SER A 302 -0.81 -1.10 -3.05
CA SER A 302 -0.91 -2.41 -2.41
C SER A 302 -0.90 -3.56 -3.42
N HIS A 303 -1.60 -3.44 -4.55
CA HIS A 303 -1.56 -4.44 -5.63
C HIS A 303 -0.16 -4.58 -6.23
N ALA A 304 0.55 -3.47 -6.44
CA ALA A 304 1.94 -3.47 -6.88
C ALA A 304 2.86 -4.19 -5.88
N SER A 305 2.67 -3.97 -4.57
CA SER A 305 3.42 -4.68 -3.54
C SER A 305 3.10 -6.18 -3.52
N MET A 306 1.83 -6.58 -3.56
CA MET A 306 1.46 -7.99 -3.49
C MET A 306 1.83 -8.75 -4.77
N GLY A 307 1.75 -8.09 -5.92
CA GLY A 307 2.16 -8.64 -7.20
C GLY A 307 3.64 -9.04 -7.24
N SER A 308 4.51 -8.45 -6.42
CA SER A 308 5.96 -8.74 -6.48
C SER A 308 6.33 -10.14 -6.00
N PHE A 309 5.40 -10.83 -5.33
CA PHE A 309 5.57 -12.23 -4.94
C PHE A 309 5.16 -13.22 -6.04
N CYS A 310 4.58 -12.73 -7.15
CA CYS A 310 4.00 -13.57 -8.19
C CYS A 310 4.89 -13.67 -9.42
N ASN A 311 4.63 -14.65 -10.28
CA ASN A 311 5.32 -14.74 -11.57
C ASN A 311 4.78 -13.69 -12.55
N TYR A 312 3.47 -13.41 -12.49
CA TYR A 312 2.80 -12.45 -13.36
C TYR A 312 1.87 -11.51 -12.57
N LEU A 313 1.80 -10.25 -13.01
CA LEU A 313 0.83 -9.26 -12.56
C LEU A 313 0.10 -8.70 -13.77
N TYR A 314 -1.23 -8.80 -13.79
CA TYR A 314 -2.06 -8.32 -14.90
C TYR A 314 -2.86 -7.09 -14.46
N SER A 315 -2.85 -6.04 -15.28
CA SER A 315 -3.64 -4.83 -15.09
C SER A 315 -4.06 -4.23 -16.44
N ARG A 316 -5.15 -3.46 -16.46
CA ARG A 316 -5.57 -2.66 -17.63
C ARG A 316 -5.09 -1.22 -17.57
N ASP A 317 -4.59 -0.78 -16.42
CA ASP A 317 -4.15 0.59 -16.24
C ASP A 317 -2.71 0.72 -16.74
N GLU A 318 -2.53 1.43 -17.85
CA GLU A 318 -1.21 1.67 -18.45
C GLU A 318 -0.28 2.43 -17.50
N TYR A 319 -0.80 3.38 -16.72
CA TYR A 319 0.00 4.23 -15.83
C TYR A 319 0.46 3.43 -14.62
N PHE A 320 -0.42 2.59 -14.08
CA PHE A 320 -0.06 1.57 -13.10
C PHE A 320 1.07 0.69 -13.62
N VAL A 321 0.89 0.06 -14.79
CA VAL A 321 1.87 -0.85 -15.38
C VAL A 321 3.23 -0.17 -15.58
N LYS A 322 3.27 1.08 -16.07
CA LYS A 322 4.52 1.83 -16.24
C LYS A 322 5.25 2.06 -14.92
N LYS A 323 4.53 2.44 -13.86
CA LYS A 323 5.12 2.65 -12.53
C LYS A 323 5.62 1.36 -11.90
N VAL A 324 4.83 0.28 -11.97
CA VAL A 324 5.22 -1.01 -11.40
C VAL A 324 6.42 -1.61 -12.13
N ARG A 325 6.46 -1.55 -13.47
CA ARG A 325 7.61 -2.01 -14.25
C ARG A 325 8.89 -1.25 -13.86
N ALA A 326 8.81 0.07 -13.72
CA ALA A 326 9.95 0.89 -13.29
C ALA A 326 10.46 0.48 -11.89
N ALA A 327 9.54 0.27 -10.94
CA ALA A 327 9.90 -0.19 -9.59
C ALA A 327 10.51 -1.60 -9.60
N TYR A 328 9.91 -2.53 -10.34
CA TYR A 328 10.37 -3.92 -10.40
C TYR A 328 11.72 -4.06 -11.09
N GLU A 329 11.96 -3.29 -12.17
CA GLU A 329 13.25 -3.23 -12.83
C GLU A 329 14.35 -2.77 -11.86
N PHE A 330 14.12 -1.66 -11.14
CA PHE A 330 15.08 -1.11 -10.20
C PHE A 330 15.37 -2.06 -9.02
N LEU A 331 14.36 -2.77 -8.53
CA LEU A 331 14.47 -3.70 -7.41
C LEU A 331 14.86 -5.12 -7.83
N GLU A 332 15.07 -5.38 -9.12
CA GLU A 332 15.34 -6.71 -9.67
C GLU A 332 14.28 -7.74 -9.22
N ILE A 333 13.00 -7.36 -9.32
CA ILE A 333 11.86 -8.24 -9.05
C ILE A 333 11.53 -8.99 -10.34
N PRO A 334 11.48 -10.35 -10.32
CA PRO A 334 11.34 -11.15 -11.53
C PRO A 334 9.91 -11.22 -12.08
N THR A 335 8.93 -10.63 -11.37
CA THR A 335 7.52 -10.62 -11.78
C THR A 335 7.34 -9.94 -13.13
N SER A 336 6.68 -10.62 -14.05
CA SER A 336 6.32 -10.09 -15.35
C SER A 336 5.01 -9.30 -15.28
N VAL A 337 5.09 -7.99 -15.49
CA VAL A 337 3.90 -7.11 -15.46
C VAL A 337 3.30 -7.00 -16.86
N GLN A 338 2.03 -7.36 -17.00
CA GLN A 338 1.29 -7.47 -18.26
C GLN A 338 0.17 -6.43 -18.32
N LEU A 339 0.15 -5.64 -19.41
CA LEU A 339 -0.95 -4.75 -19.74
C LEU A 339 -1.98 -5.51 -20.56
N VAL A 340 -3.23 -5.53 -20.11
CA VAL A 340 -4.33 -6.16 -20.83
C VAL A 340 -5.10 -5.11 -21.61
N LEU A 341 -5.04 -5.23 -22.94
CA LEU A 341 -5.81 -4.42 -23.88
C LEU A 341 -6.98 -5.22 -24.42
N LEU A 342 -8.14 -4.59 -24.52
CA LEU A 342 -9.29 -5.17 -25.20
C LEU A 342 -9.30 -4.64 -26.63
N GLU A 343 -9.16 -5.54 -27.61
CA GLU A 343 -9.42 -5.18 -29.01
C GLU A 343 -10.95 -5.10 -29.20
N ASN A 344 -11.45 -3.90 -29.53
CA ASN A 344 -12.86 -3.59 -29.83
C ASN A 344 -13.85 -3.70 -28.65
N ALA A 345 -13.77 -2.76 -27.70
CA ALA A 345 -14.86 -2.48 -26.75
C ALA A 345 -15.78 -1.37 -27.26
#